data_AF-C1J880-F1
#
_entry.id   AF-C1J880-F1
#
_cell.length_a   1.000
_cell.length_b   1.000
_cell.length_c   1.000
_cell.angle_alpha   90.00
_cell.angle_beta   90.00
_cell.angle_gamma   90.00
#
_symmetry.space_group_name_H-M   'P 1'
#
loop_
_entity.id
_entity.type
_entity.pdbx_description
1 polymer ?
#
loop_
_entity_poly.entity_id
_entity_poly.type
_entity_poly.pdbx_seq_one_letter_code
_entity_poly.pdbx_strand_id
1 'polypeptide(L)' 'SNRRTVMFFLYKVQTPMSLKAMKVVPVGIQTMTGIMKTSFSYFMMLTTVASGD' A
#
# COMPACT_ATOMS: atom_id res chain seq x y z
N SER A 1 31.74 -19.07 -8.48
CA SER A 1 30.46 -19.42 -9.12
C SER A 1 29.30 -18.51 -8.68
N ASN A 2 29.10 -18.26 -7.38
CA ASN A 2 27.87 -17.60 -6.88
C ASN A 2 27.78 -16.08 -7.08
N ARG A 3 28.91 -15.37 -7.26
CA ARG A 3 28.93 -13.90 -7.41
C ARG A 3 28.09 -13.41 -8.59
N ARG A 4 28.11 -14.14 -9.71
CA ARG A 4 27.37 -13.80 -10.93
C ARG A 4 25.85 -13.91 -10.71
N THR A 5 25.41 -14.93 -9.98
CA THR A 5 24.00 -15.16 -9.64
C THR A 5 23.47 -14.07 -8.72
N VAL A 6 24.25 -13.68 -7.69
CA VAL A 6 23.89 -12.59 -6.78
C VAL A 6 23.78 -11.26 -7.53
N MET A 7 24.73 -10.97 -8.44
CA MET A 7 24.67 -9.76 -9.27
C MET A 7 23.41 -9.69 -10.14
N PHE A 8 23.02 -10.82 -10.74
CA PHE A 8 21.79 -10.89 -11.53
C PHE A 8 20.55 -10.68 -10.65
N PHE A 9 20.51 -11.26 -9.46
CA PHE A 9 19.41 -11.08 -8.51
C PHE A 9 19.27 -9.63 -8.06
N LEU A 10 20.38 -8.99 -7.67
CA LEU A 10 20.40 -7.58 -7.28
C LEU A 10 19.92 -6.67 -8.40
N TYR A 11 20.33 -6.95 -9.65
CA TYR A 11 19.85 -6.22 -10.82
C TYR A 11 18.33 -6.33 -11.02
N LYS A 12 17.75 -7.50 -10.70
CA LYS A 12 16.31 -7.74 -10.84
C LYS A 12 15.48 -7.20 -9.66
N VAL A 13 16.04 -7.16 -8.45
CA VAL A 13 15.34 -6.70 -7.26
C VAL A 13 15.25 -5.17 -7.19
N GLN A 14 16.14 -4.45 -7.87
CA GLN A 14 16.16 -2.98 -7.90
C GLN A 14 14.94 -2.36 -8.57
N THR A 15 14.20 -3.10 -9.40
CA THR A 15 12.92 -2.64 -9.95
C THR A 15 11.78 -3.03 -9.01
N PRO A 16 11.24 -2.10 -8.20
CA PRO A 16 10.09 -2.42 -7.35
C PRO A 16 8.92 -2.82 -8.25
N MET A 17 8.39 -4.02 -8.05
CA MET A 17 7.19 -4.49 -8.76
C MET A 17 5.98 -3.71 -8.27
N SER A 18 5.62 -2.63 -8.98
CA SER A 18 4.38 -1.91 -8.76
C SER A 18 3.22 -2.73 -9.32
N LEU A 19 2.63 -3.56 -8.47
CA LEU A 19 1.39 -4.27 -8.81
C LEU A 19 0.27 -3.24 -8.87
N LYS A 20 -0.37 -3.10 -10.04
CA LYS A 20 -1.57 -2.29 -10.21
C LYS A 20 -2.77 -3.23 -10.17
N ALA A 21 -3.62 -3.10 -9.15
CA ALA A 21 -4.90 -3.81 -9.15
C ALA A 21 -5.84 -3.13 -10.14
N MET A 22 -6.50 -3.94 -10.98
CA MET A 22 -7.52 -3.48 -11.92
C MET A 22 -7.05 -2.31 -12.82
N LYS A 23 -5.75 -2.22 -13.16
CA LYS A 23 -5.13 -1.13 -13.97
C LYS A 23 -5.31 0.30 -13.44
N VAL A 24 -6.03 0.52 -12.35
CA VAL A 24 -6.43 1.85 -11.85
C VAL A 24 -5.79 2.16 -10.51
N VAL A 25 -5.68 1.18 -9.60
CA VAL A 25 -5.19 1.42 -8.24
C VAL A 25 -3.82 0.77 -8.06
N PRO A 26 -2.73 1.54 -7.86
CA PRO A 26 -1.47 0.97 -7.44
C PRO A 26 -1.66 0.29 -6.08
N VAL A 27 -1.53 -1.03 -6.00
CA VAL A 27 -1.61 -1.73 -4.70
C VAL A 27 -0.24 -1.64 -4.04
N GLY A 28 -0.17 -0.84 -2.99
CA GLY A 28 1.04 -0.60 -2.22
C GLY A 28 0.72 0.02 -0.86
N ILE A 29 1.76 0.32 -0.09
CA ILE A 29 1.64 0.86 1.27
C ILE A 29 0.86 2.19 1.28
N GLN A 30 1.02 3.02 0.23
CA GLN A 30 0.28 4.27 0.09
C GLN A 30 -1.24 4.05 0.00
N THR A 31 -1.68 3.01 -0.71
CA THR A 31 -3.10 2.66 -0.81
C THR A 31 -3.62 2.08 0.50
N MET A 32 -2.84 1.23 1.18
CA MET A 32 -3.22 0.68 2.48
C MET A 32 -3.33 1.77 3.57
N THR A 33 -2.42 2.75 3.57
CA THR A 33 -2.51 3.91 4.47
C THR A 33 -3.68 4.82 4.10
N GLY A 34 -4.03 4.94 2.82
CA GLY A 34 -5.25 5.60 2.36
C GLY A 34 -6.50 4.95 2.97
N ILE A 35 -6.63 3.63 2.82
CA ILE A 35 -7.74 2.85 3.39
C ILE A 35 -7.83 3.05 4.90
N MET A 36 -6.70 2.95 5.61
CA MET A 36 -6.67 3.14 7.07
C MET A 36 -7.13 4.54 7.48
N LYS A 37 -6.65 5.59 6.81
CA LYS A 37 -7.09 6.98 7.06
C LYS A 37 -8.58 7.16 6.82
N THR A 38 -9.10 6.60 5.73
CA THR A 38 -10.54 6.69 5.45
C THR A 38 -11.37 5.95 6.48
N SER A 39 -10.93 4.77 6.93
CA SER A 39 -11.62 3.99 7.97
C SER A 39 -11.67 4.75 9.30
N PHE A 40 -10.54 5.35 9.72
CA PHE A 40 -10.52 6.15 10.94
C PHE A 40 -11.35 7.43 10.83
N SER A 41 -11.25 8.15 9.71
CA SER A 41 -12.08 9.34 9.46
C SER A 41 -13.57 9.01 9.51
N TYR A 42 -13.97 7.89 8.91
CA TYR A 42 -15.36 7.43 8.90
C TYR A 42 -15.82 7.00 10.29
N PHE A 43 -14.98 6.27 11.03
CA PHE A 43 -15.27 5.88 12.42
C PHE A 43 -15.44 7.11 13.33
N MET A 44 -14.55 8.11 13.22
CA MET A 44 -14.66 9.34 13.99
C MET A 44 -15.93 10.11 13.63
N MET A 45 -16.24 10.25 12.34
CA MET A 45 -17.47 10.90 11.88
C MET A 45 -18.71 10.20 12.47
N LEU A 46 -18.78 8.88 12.39
CA LEU A 46 -19.86 8.09 12.98
C LEU A 46 -19.95 8.27 14.50
N THR A 47 -18.81 8.29 15.19
CA THR A 47 -18.75 8.54 16.64
C THR A 47 -19.27 9.94 16.98
N THR A 48 -18.91 10.96 16.19
CA THR A 48 -19.37 12.34 16.43
C THR A 48 -20.86 12.52 16.17
N VAL A 49 -21.43 11.84 15.16
CA VAL A 49 -22.89 11.91 14.94
C VAL A 49 -23.66 11.08 15.96
N ALA A 50 -23.10 9.97 16.45
CA ALA A 50 -23.73 9.13 17.46
C ALA A 50 -23.61 9.69 18.90
N SER A 51 -22.60 10.51 19.18
CA SER A 51 -22.39 11.17 20.48
C SER A 51 -22.92 12.62 20.48
N GLY A 52 -23.56 13.05 19.40
CA GLY A 52 -24.07 14.41 19.20
C GLY A 52 -25.55 14.59 19.57
N ASP A 53 -26.15 13.60 20.22
CA ASP A 53 -27.40 13.70 20.99
C ASP A 53 -27.10 13.95 22.48
#